data_AF-A0A8S1L200-F1
#
_entry.id   AF-A0A8S1L200-F1
#
_cell.length_a   1.000
_cell.length_b   1.000
_cell.length_c   1.000
_cell.angle_alpha   90.00
_cell.angle_beta   90.00
_cell.angle_gamma   90.00
#
_symmetry.space_group_name_H-M   'P 1'
#
loop_
_entity.id
_entity.type
_entity.pdbx_description
1 polymer ?
#
loop_
_entity_poly.entity_id
_entity_poly.type
_entity_poly.pdbx_seq_one_letter_code
_entity_poly.pdbx_strand_id
1 'polypeptide(L)'
;MTYLDSEKPRTSKFFNGKAIALEKMNRFEEALQYYDSAIEKNPENSSYFYNRALTLDKMNQFEEALNYYDLAIQISPLNQDYYYGKAVTLFYTKLVLKDIEYEQIG
;
A
#
# COMPACT_ATOMS: atom_id res chain seq x y z
N MET A 1 12.26 27.06 10.56
CA MET A 1 11.10 26.31 10.06
C MET A 1 10.30 27.24 9.15
N THR A 2 10.49 27.16 7.84
CA THR A 2 9.81 28.04 6.86
C THR A 2 8.37 27.54 6.64
N TYR A 3 7.44 28.46 6.36
CA TYR A 3 6.00 28.21 6.18
C TYR A 3 5.64 27.05 5.21
N LEU A 4 6.56 26.66 4.33
CA LEU A 4 6.37 25.59 3.35
C LEU A 4 6.43 24.17 3.96
N ASP A 5 7.19 23.97 5.05
CA ASP A 5 7.32 22.64 5.66
C ASP A 5 6.10 22.25 6.50
N SER A 6 5.31 23.22 6.99
CA SER A 6 4.07 22.93 7.71
C SER A 6 2.91 22.56 6.77
N GLU A 7 3.00 22.87 5.47
CA GLU A 7 1.98 22.50 4.49
C GLU A 7 2.13 21.06 3.97
N LYS A 8 3.35 20.54 3.85
CA LYS A 8 3.60 19.16 3.36
C LYS A 8 2.80 18.09 4.13
N PRO A 9 2.77 18.07 5.48
CA PRO A 9 1.98 17.09 6.21
C PRO A 9 0.47 17.29 6.06
N ARG A 10 0.01 18.54 5.89
CA ARG A 10 -1.43 18.83 5.73
C ARG A 10 -1.94 18.37 4.37
N THR A 11 -1.18 18.67 3.32
CA THR A 11 -1.53 18.33 1.94
C THR A 11 -1.43 16.82 1.70
N SER A 12 -0.38 16.15 2.20
CA SER A 12 -0.28 14.69 2.10
C SER A 12 -1.40 13.96 2.84
N LYS A 13 -1.78 14.43 4.04
CA LYS A 13 -2.93 13.87 4.78
C LYS A 13 -4.26 14.04 4.04
N PHE A 14 -4.45 15.18 3.37
CA PHE A 14 -5.64 15.40 2.54
C PHE A 14 -5.75 14.38 1.41
N PHE A 15 -4.66 14.15 0.67
CA PHE A 15 -4.63 13.15 -0.40
C PHE A 15 -4.88 11.73 0.13
N ASN A 16 -4.24 11.35 1.23
CA ASN A 16 -4.48 10.04 1.87
C ASN A 16 -5.95 9.89 2.32
N GLY A 17 -6.55 10.92 2.91
CA GLY A 17 -7.97 10.89 3.30
C GLY A 17 -8.90 10.71 2.10
N LYS A 18 -8.59 11.34 0.96
CA LYS A 18 -9.34 11.17 -0.28
C LYS A 18 -9.17 9.77 -0.87
N ALA A 19 -7.96 9.21 -0.84
CA ALA A 19 -7.68 7.85 -1.28
C ALA A 19 -8.51 6.83 -0.48
N ILE A 20 -8.52 6.94 0.85
CA ILE A 20 -9.33 6.07 1.74
C ILE A 20 -10.83 6.19 1.42
N ALA A 21 -11.32 7.40 1.15
CA ALA A 21 -12.71 7.60 0.78
C ALA A 21 -13.07 6.92 -0.54
N LEU A 22 -12.17 6.97 -1.54
CA LEU A 22 -12.34 6.30 -2.84
C LEU A 22 -12.26 4.78 -2.71
N GLU A 23 -11.35 4.27 -1.87
CA GLU A 23 -11.24 2.84 -1.56
C GLU A 23 -12.54 2.31 -0.95
N LYS A 24 -13.18 3.06 -0.03
CA LYS A 24 -14.51 2.73 0.51
C LYS A 24 -15.62 2.74 -0.53
N MET A 25 -15.41 3.42 -1.66
CA MET A 25 -16.32 3.43 -2.81
C MET A 25 -15.92 2.39 -3.87
N ASN A 26 -14.95 1.51 -3.60
CA ASN A 26 -14.37 0.54 -4.53
C ASN A 26 -13.75 1.18 -5.80
N ARG A 27 -13.33 2.44 -5.73
CA ARG A 27 -12.66 3.17 -6.83
C ARG A 27 -11.14 3.08 -6.64
N PHE A 28 -10.60 1.88 -6.80
CA PHE A 28 -9.25 1.55 -6.35
C PHE A 28 -8.16 2.24 -7.17
N GLU A 29 -8.27 2.29 -8.50
CA GLU A 29 -7.28 2.93 -9.37
C GLU A 29 -7.14 4.42 -9.06
N GLU A 30 -8.25 5.10 -8.80
CA GLU A 30 -8.23 6.50 -8.38
C GLU A 30 -7.65 6.66 -6.98
N ALA A 31 -7.93 5.73 -6.06
CA ALA A 31 -7.33 5.74 -4.73
C ALA A 31 -5.79 5.64 -4.82
N LEU A 32 -5.26 4.77 -5.70
CA LEU A 32 -3.82 4.63 -5.94
C LEU A 32 -3.18 5.97 -6.38
N GLN A 33 -3.81 6.71 -7.30
CA GLN A 33 -3.31 8.03 -7.74
C GLN A 33 -3.21 9.04 -6.58
N TYR A 34 -4.16 8.99 -5.64
CA TYR A 34 -4.12 9.86 -4.46
C TYR A 34 -3.11 9.38 -3.41
N TYR A 35 -2.88 8.07 -3.27
CA TYR A 35 -1.78 7.58 -2.46
C TYR A 35 -0.43 8.00 -3.05
N ASP A 36 -0.24 7.94 -4.37
CA ASP A 36 0.97 8.43 -5.04
C ASP A 36 1.19 9.92 -4.77
N SER A 37 0.12 10.72 -4.85
CA SER A 37 0.17 12.14 -4.49
C SER A 37 0.52 12.37 -3.01
N ALA A 38 0.01 11.53 -2.10
CA ALA A 38 0.33 11.62 -0.67
C ALA A 38 1.82 11.30 -0.40
N ILE A 39 2.34 10.27 -1.06
CA ILE A 39 3.73 9.83 -1.01
C ILE A 39 4.66 10.93 -1.56
N GLU A 40 4.33 11.51 -2.73
CA GLU A 40 5.12 12.59 -3.32
C GLU A 40 5.24 13.80 -2.38
N LYS A 41 4.17 14.14 -1.65
CA LYS A 41 4.18 15.28 -0.72
C LYS A 41 4.85 14.98 0.60
N ASN A 42 4.81 13.74 1.08
CA ASN A 42 5.50 13.33 2.30
C ASN A 42 5.95 11.86 2.22
N PRO A 43 7.14 11.61 1.65
CA PRO A 43 7.65 10.26 1.44
C PRO A 43 8.13 9.58 2.74
N GLU A 44 8.23 10.33 3.84
CA GLU A 44 8.66 9.79 5.15
C GLU A 44 7.49 9.17 5.93
N ASN A 45 6.25 9.34 5.46
CA ASN A 45 5.10 8.74 6.11
C ASN A 45 4.82 7.33 5.55
N SER A 46 5.36 6.32 6.24
CA SER A 46 5.20 4.89 5.89
C SER A 46 3.75 4.43 5.75
N SER A 47 2.79 5.05 6.44
CA SER A 47 1.38 4.64 6.38
C SER A 47 0.77 4.78 4.99
N TYR A 48 1.27 5.69 4.15
CA TYR A 48 0.77 5.87 2.78
C TYR A 48 1.17 4.71 1.86
N PHE A 49 2.40 4.20 2.02
CA PHE A 49 2.87 3.01 1.32
C PHE A 49 2.07 1.77 1.74
N TYR A 50 1.83 1.62 3.05
CA TYR A 50 1.01 0.54 3.59
C TYR A 50 -0.43 0.56 3.05
N ASN A 51 -1.10 1.72 3.09
CA ASN A 51 -2.48 1.83 2.58
C ASN A 51 -2.56 1.57 1.07
N ARG A 52 -1.54 2.01 0.32
CA ARG A 52 -1.43 1.70 -1.11
C ARG A 52 -1.26 0.19 -1.34
N ALA A 53 -0.41 -0.48 -0.56
CA ALA A 53 -0.24 -1.94 -0.62
C ALA A 53 -1.54 -2.70 -0.34
N LEU A 54 -2.29 -2.30 0.69
CA LEU A 54 -3.61 -2.87 0.98
C LEU A 54 -4.61 -2.69 -0.17
N THR A 55 -4.54 -1.56 -0.86
CA THR A 55 -5.39 -1.30 -2.03
C THR A 55 -5.02 -2.21 -3.20
N LEU A 56 -3.73 -2.41 -3.45
CA LEU A 56 -3.24 -3.35 -4.46
C LEU A 56 -3.65 -4.79 -4.14
N ASP A 57 -3.59 -5.21 -2.87
CA ASP A 57 -4.08 -6.52 -2.45
C ASP A 57 -5.56 -6.71 -2.79
N LYS A 58 -6.40 -5.69 -2.57
CA LYS A 58 -7.83 -5.71 -2.95
C LYS A 58 -8.03 -5.83 -4.46
N MET A 59 -7.07 -5.38 -5.25
CA MET A 59 -7.05 -5.50 -6.71
C MET A 59 -6.36 -6.79 -7.20
N ASN A 60 -5.92 -7.67 -6.30
CA ASN A 60 -5.12 -8.86 -6.58
C ASN A 60 -3.76 -8.58 -7.22
N GLN A 61 -3.23 -7.36 -7.08
CA GLN A 61 -1.92 -6.94 -7.60
C GLN A 61 -0.81 -7.21 -6.57
N PHE A 62 -0.66 -8.48 -6.21
CA PHE A 62 0.14 -8.88 -5.04
C PHE A 62 1.63 -8.58 -5.16
N GLU A 63 2.24 -8.76 -6.34
CA GLU A 63 3.68 -8.48 -6.52
C GLU A 63 4.01 -7.01 -6.26
N GLU A 64 3.16 -6.11 -6.78
CA GLU A 64 3.31 -4.68 -6.51
C GLU A 64 3.04 -4.38 -5.03
N ALA A 65 2.04 -5.03 -4.42
CA ALA A 65 1.70 -4.82 -3.01
C ALA A 65 2.88 -5.15 -2.10
N LEU A 66 3.57 -6.25 -2.36
CA LEU A 66 4.78 -6.68 -1.62
C LEU A 66 5.88 -5.62 -1.65
N ASN A 67 6.11 -4.98 -2.81
CA ASN A 67 7.10 -3.90 -2.92
C ASN A 67 6.74 -2.70 -2.03
N TYR A 68 5.46 -2.33 -1.97
CA TYR A 68 5.01 -1.22 -1.13
C TYR A 68 5.01 -1.56 0.37
N TYR A 69 4.74 -2.81 0.75
CA TYR A 69 4.98 -3.26 2.12
C TYR A 69 6.46 -3.14 2.51
N ASP A 70 7.37 -3.53 1.61
CA ASP A 70 8.81 -3.41 1.85
C ASP A 70 9.27 -1.96 2.03
N LEU A 71 8.73 -1.05 1.22
CA LEU A 71 8.98 0.39 1.39
C LEU A 71 8.44 0.90 2.74
N ALA A 72 7.23 0.50 3.13
CA ALA A 72 6.65 0.88 4.42
C ALA A 72 7.51 0.39 5.61
N ILE A 73 8.00 -0.85 5.54
CA ILE A 73 8.89 -1.47 6.52
C ILE A 73 10.25 -0.75 6.55
N GLN A 74 10.82 -0.42 5.40
CA GLN A 74 12.10 0.30 5.33
C GLN A 74 12.03 1.65 6.04
N ILE A 75 10.91 2.36 5.91
CA ILE A 75 10.69 3.67 6.54
C ILE A 75 10.37 3.52 8.04
N SER A 76 9.57 2.51 8.42
CA SER A 76 9.19 2.28 9.82
C SER A 76 9.26 0.78 10.18
N PRO A 77 10.46 0.28 10.52
CA PRO A 77 10.71 -1.16 10.71
C PRO A 77 10.11 -1.74 11.98
N LEU A 78 9.56 -0.90 12.87
CA LEU A 78 8.93 -1.35 14.11
C LEU A 78 7.41 -1.50 14.00
N ASN A 79 6.81 -1.14 12.86
CA ASN A 79 5.38 -1.28 12.67
C ASN A 79 5.03 -2.71 12.26
N GLN A 80 4.41 -3.46 13.18
CA GLN A 80 4.05 -4.87 12.99
C GLN A 80 2.95 -5.07 11.94
N ASP A 81 2.07 -4.09 11.73
CA ASP A 81 0.98 -4.19 10.75
C ASP A 81 1.51 -4.37 9.32
N TYR A 82 2.69 -3.82 9.04
CA TYR A 82 3.30 -3.88 7.71
C TYR A 82 3.84 -5.29 7.41
N TYR A 83 4.46 -5.92 8.41
CA TYR A 83 4.88 -7.31 8.30
C TYR A 83 3.70 -8.26 8.22
N TYR A 84 2.63 -7.97 8.98
CA TYR A 84 1.40 -8.75 8.91
C TYR A 84 0.77 -8.69 7.52
N GLY A 85 0.59 -7.49 6.96
CA GLY A 85 0.09 -7.30 5.60
C GLY A 85 0.94 -8.07 4.58
N LYS A 86 2.26 -7.88 4.61
CA LYS A 86 3.19 -8.61 3.73
C LYS A 86 3.07 -10.13 3.88
N ALA A 87 2.97 -10.64 5.11
CA ALA A 87 2.88 -12.07 5.37
C ALA A 87 1.58 -12.68 4.84
N VAL A 88 0.46 -11.97 4.97
CA VAL A 88 -0.83 -12.38 4.41
C VAL A 88 -0.75 -12.44 2.88
N THR A 89 -0.21 -11.41 2.23
CA THR A 89 -0.01 -11.38 0.77
C THR A 89 0.91 -12.50 0.29
N LEU A 90 2.00 -12.78 1.01
CA LEU A 90 2.91 -13.89 0.69
C LEU A 90 2.25 -15.26 0.87
N PHE A 91 1.40 -15.42 1.89
CA PHE A 91 0.67 -16.67 2.09
C PHE A 91 -0.30 -16.91 0.92
N TYR A 92 -1.05 -15.88 0.54
CA TYR A 92 -2.01 -15.98 -0.56
C TYR A 92 -1.33 -16.27 -1.90
N THR A 93 -0.27 -15.54 -2.24
CA THR A 93 0.47 -15.75 -3.50
C THR A 93 1.09 -17.14 -3.59
N LYS A 94 1.67 -17.65 -2.49
CA LYS A 94 2.20 -19.02 -2.45
C LYS A 94 1.12 -20.09 -2.56
N LEU A 95 -0.06 -19.86 -1.99
CA LEU A 95 -1.18 -20.79 -2.09
C LEU A 95 -1.67 -20.89 -3.55
N VAL A 96 -1.88 -19.76 -4.21
CA VAL A 96 -2.36 -19.73 -5.61
C VAL A 96 -1.36 -20.37 -6.56
N LEU A 97 -0.06 -20.08 -6.41
CA LEU A 97 0.99 -20.71 -7.24
C LEU A 97 1.02 -22.23 -7.09
N LYS A 98 0.82 -22.72 -5.86
CA LYS A 98 0.73 -24.15 -5.58
C LYS A 98 -0.46 -24.78 -6.31
N ASP A 99 -1.62 -24.15 -6.29
CA ASP A 99 -2.82 -24.67 -6.97
C ASP A 99 -2.62 -24.76 -8.50
N ILE A 100 -1.96 -23.77 -9.11
CA ILE A 100 -1.63 -23.78 -10.54
C ILE A 100 -0.67 -24.94 -10.89
N GLU A 101 0.32 -25.22 -10.04
CA GLU A 101 1.23 -26.34 -10.26
C GLU A 101 0.49 -27.69 -10.22
N TYR A 102 -0.47 -27.90 -9.30
CA TYR A 102 -1.24 -29.14 -9.25
C TYR A 102 -2.10 -29.37 -10.50
N GLU A 103 -2.70 -28.32 -11.06
CA GLU A 103 -3.54 -28.42 -12.26
C GLU A 103 -2.74 -28.74 -13.54
N GLN A 104 -1.45 -28.42 -13.59
CA GLN A 104 -0.60 -28.74 -14.75
C GLN A 104 -0.05 -30.17 -14.74
N ILE A 105 -0.17 -30.90 -13.62
CA ILE A 105 0.41 -32.23 -13.43
C ILE A 105 -0.68 -33.34 -13.40
N GLY A 106 -1.96 -32.96 -13.46
CA GLY A 106 -3.12 -33.88 -13.51
C GLY A 106 -3.66 -34.09 -14.91
#